data_AF-A7A0X8-F1
#
_entry.id   AF-A7A0X8-F1
#
_cell.length_a   1.000
_cell.length_b   1.000
_cell.length_c   1.000
_cell.angle_alpha   90.00
_cell.angle_beta   90.00
_cell.angle_gamma   90.00
#
_symmetry.space_group_name_H-M   'P 1'
#
loop_
_entity.id
_entity.type
_entity.pdbx_description
1 polymer ?
#
loop_
_entity_poly.entity_id
_entity_poly.type
_entity_poly.pdbx_seq_one_letter_code
_entity_poly.pdbx_strand_id
1 'polypeptide(L)'
;MKSSKQLVQDAKDYRFNPAIPLRIYLKTCIGILEKAQCAFQANDLSLSFIYYFRYVDLLTNKLSRHPELLRMDASSSSSSSYIHKREYLQLIKLEVPAVCKIIESLRTQIDSQYSKLQTSLANNIAKPNINANTTPVQVEQQPLPKKSFDEYSFNQSISFFQKISNAQLNTGASSQSQATARDEAYRLNYPELPRLTFST
;
A
#
# COMPACT_ATOMS: atom_id res chain seq x y z
N MET A 1 -0.24 2.09 4.12
CA MET A 1 -1.17 2.01 2.98
C MET A 1 -1.59 3.44 2.62
N LYS A 2 -1.54 3.82 1.34
CA LYS A 2 -1.97 5.16 0.89
C LYS A 2 -3.50 5.25 0.86
N SER A 3 -4.06 6.45 1.01
CA SER A 3 -5.50 6.66 0.82
C SER A 3 -5.85 6.65 -0.67
N SER A 4 -7.11 6.37 -1.02
CA SER A 4 -7.57 6.40 -2.42
C SER A 4 -7.25 7.72 -3.12
N LYS A 5 -7.38 8.86 -2.42
CA LYS A 5 -7.03 10.19 -2.94
C LYS A 5 -5.55 10.31 -3.34
N GLN A 6 -4.65 9.75 -2.53
CA GLN A 6 -3.21 9.75 -2.84
C GLN A 6 -2.91 8.83 -4.03
N LEU A 7 -3.54 7.66 -4.10
CA LEU A 7 -3.37 6.75 -5.23
C LEU A 7 -3.87 7.35 -6.55
N VAL A 8 -4.95 8.15 -6.52
CA VAL A 8 -5.41 8.91 -7.69
C VAL A 8 -4.34 9.90 -8.16
N GLN A 9 -3.65 10.56 -7.23
CA GLN A 9 -2.58 11.49 -7.57
C GLN A 9 -1.39 10.76 -8.22
N ASP A 10 -0.97 9.63 -7.63
CA ASP A 10 0.08 8.78 -8.18
C ASP A 10 -0.30 8.25 -9.59
N ALA A 11 -1.58 7.91 -9.80
CA ALA A 11 -2.06 7.42 -11.09
C ALA A 11 -1.99 8.47 -12.21
N LYS A 12 -2.21 9.75 -11.88
CA LYS A 12 -2.14 10.89 -12.82
C LYS A 12 -0.72 11.34 -13.13
N ASP A 13 0.27 10.93 -12.33
CA ASP A 13 1.67 11.30 -12.51
C ASP A 13 2.33 10.50 -13.64
N TYR A 14 2.01 10.88 -14.88
CA TYR A 14 2.68 10.37 -16.08
C TYR A 14 2.67 11.42 -17.20
N ARG A 15 3.73 11.40 -18.02
CA ARG A 15 3.91 12.32 -19.14
C ARG A 15 3.30 11.75 -20.41
N PHE A 16 2.52 12.57 -21.09
CA PHE A 16 1.95 12.27 -22.40
C PHE A 16 2.68 13.05 -23.47
N ASN A 17 3.01 12.36 -24.57
CA ASN A 17 3.72 12.93 -25.71
C ASN A 17 2.82 12.87 -26.96
N PRO A 18 2.30 14.01 -27.46
CA PRO A 18 1.43 14.04 -28.63
C PRO A 18 2.14 13.72 -29.96
N ALA A 19 3.48 13.56 -29.97
CA ALA A 19 4.23 13.16 -31.15
C ALA A 19 4.22 11.64 -31.40
N ILE A 20 3.76 10.84 -30.42
CA ILE A 20 3.68 9.38 -30.54
C ILE A 20 2.38 8.99 -31.25
N PRO A 21 2.41 8.16 -32.31
CA PRO A 21 1.19 7.75 -33.03
C PRO A 21 0.11 7.12 -32.14
N LEU A 22 -1.17 7.34 -32.48
CA LEU A 22 -2.33 6.84 -31.71
C LEU A 22 -2.27 5.32 -31.51
N ARG A 23 -1.84 4.58 -32.54
CA ARG A 23 -1.69 3.12 -32.50
C ARG A 23 -0.82 2.63 -31.33
N ILE A 24 0.24 3.37 -31.00
CA ILE A 24 1.15 2.99 -29.91
C ILE A 24 0.46 3.21 -28.56
N TYR A 25 -0.31 4.28 -28.42
CA TYR A 25 -1.12 4.51 -27.22
C TYR A 25 -2.19 3.43 -27.04
N LEU A 26 -2.89 3.03 -28.11
CA LEU A 26 -3.88 1.94 -28.06
C LEU A 26 -3.23 0.62 -27.60
N LYS A 27 -2.07 0.27 -28.15
CA LYS A 27 -1.30 -0.91 -27.69
C LYS A 27 -0.86 -0.76 -26.23
N THR A 28 -0.49 0.44 -25.81
CA THR A 28 -0.10 0.72 -24.42
C THR A 28 -1.29 0.58 -23.48
N CYS A 29 -2.50 0.98 -23.89
CA CYS A 29 -3.72 0.81 -23.12
C CYS A 29 -3.97 -0.67 -22.80
N ILE A 30 -3.80 -1.56 -23.78
CA ILE A 30 -3.90 -3.02 -23.59
C ILE A 30 -2.87 -3.49 -22.54
N GLY A 31 -1.61 -3.09 -22.69
CA GLY A 31 -0.56 -3.46 -21.72
C GLY A 31 -0.77 -2.89 -20.31
N ILE A 32 -1.39 -1.71 -20.16
CA ILE A 32 -1.78 -1.17 -18.86
C ILE A 32 -2.88 -2.03 -18.23
N LEU A 33 -3.87 -2.45 -19.01
CA LEU A 33 -4.98 -3.29 -18.55
C LEU A 33 -4.49 -4.68 -18.11
N GLU A 34 -3.60 -5.31 -18.88
CA GLU A 34 -2.96 -6.58 -18.51
C GLU A 34 -2.20 -6.45 -17.18
N LYS A 35 -1.40 -5.38 -17.01
CA LYS A 35 -0.70 -5.10 -15.75
C LYS A 35 -1.66 -4.87 -14.58
N ALA A 36 -2.79 -4.19 -14.82
CA ALA A 36 -3.81 -3.96 -13.81
C ALA A 36 -4.44 -5.29 -13.33
N GLN A 37 -4.68 -6.21 -14.26
CA GLN A 37 -5.20 -7.55 -13.97
C GLN A 37 -4.17 -8.40 -13.24
N CYS A 38 -2.90 -8.39 -13.66
CA CYS A 38 -1.82 -9.09 -12.95
C CYS A 38 -1.68 -8.58 -11.51
N ALA A 39 -1.72 -7.25 -11.30
CA ALA A 39 -1.67 -6.66 -9.96
C ALA A 39 -2.89 -7.05 -9.10
N PHE A 40 -4.08 -7.14 -9.71
CA PHE A 40 -5.29 -7.60 -9.03
C PHE A 40 -5.17 -9.07 -8.60
N GLN A 41 -4.67 -9.94 -9.48
CA GLN A 41 -4.43 -11.36 -9.18
C GLN A 41 -3.33 -11.57 -8.12
N ALA A 42 -2.33 -10.69 -8.09
CA ALA A 42 -1.30 -10.65 -7.05
C ALA A 42 -1.79 -10.06 -5.71
N ASN A 43 -3.08 -9.73 -5.59
CA ASN A 43 -3.71 -9.11 -4.43
C ASN A 43 -3.12 -7.73 -4.05
N ASP A 44 -2.45 -7.04 -4.99
CA ASP A 44 -2.02 -5.67 -4.81
C ASP A 44 -3.09 -4.71 -5.33
N LEU A 45 -4.06 -4.42 -4.45
CA LEU A 45 -5.17 -3.51 -4.74
C LEU A 45 -4.70 -2.10 -5.06
N SER A 46 -3.61 -1.64 -4.42
CA SER A 46 -3.11 -0.26 -4.61
C SER A 46 -2.53 -0.09 -6.01
N LEU A 47 -1.69 -1.03 -6.44
CA LEU A 47 -1.10 -1.00 -7.77
C LEU A 47 -2.13 -1.25 -8.87
N SER A 48 -3.06 -2.18 -8.64
CA SER A 48 -4.17 -2.44 -9.57
C SER A 48 -5.02 -1.19 -9.78
N PHE A 49 -5.38 -0.50 -8.69
CA PHE A 49 -6.13 0.75 -8.75
C PHE A 49 -5.38 1.84 -9.55
N ILE A 50 -4.07 1.99 -9.33
CA ILE A 50 -3.24 2.95 -10.08
C ILE A 50 -3.30 2.68 -11.58
N TYR A 51 -3.14 1.42 -12.01
CA TYR A 51 -3.15 1.08 -13.43
C TYR A 51 -4.53 1.26 -14.07
N TYR A 52 -5.61 0.83 -13.43
CA TYR A 52 -6.97 1.05 -13.97
C TYR A 52 -7.30 2.54 -14.07
N PHE A 53 -6.97 3.33 -13.04
CA PHE A 53 -7.21 4.77 -13.07
C PHE A 53 -6.37 5.45 -14.16
N ARG A 54 -5.11 5.04 -14.33
CA ARG A 54 -4.24 5.56 -15.39
C ARG A 54 -4.76 5.22 -16.79
N TYR A 55 -5.30 4.03 -17.00
CA TYR A 55 -5.95 3.64 -18.26
C TYR A 55 -7.13 4.58 -18.60
N VAL A 56 -8.01 4.82 -17.63
CA VAL A 56 -9.17 5.71 -17.84
C VAL A 56 -8.72 7.16 -18.07
N ASP A 57 -7.76 7.66 -17.30
CA ASP A 57 -7.22 9.01 -17.46
C ASP A 57 -6.56 9.19 -18.85
N LEU A 58 -5.82 8.18 -19.31
CA LEU A 58 -5.19 8.20 -20.62
C LEU A 58 -6.22 8.31 -21.73
N LEU A 59 -7.25 7.45 -21.72
CA LEU A 59 -8.30 7.46 -22.74
C LEU A 59 -9.15 8.73 -22.71
N THR A 60 -9.59 9.17 -21.53
CA THR A 60 -10.58 10.24 -21.40
C THR A 60 -9.97 11.63 -21.49
N ASN A 61 -8.81 11.87 -20.87
CA ASN A 61 -8.23 13.21 -20.74
C ASN A 61 -7.14 13.50 -21.77
N LYS A 62 -6.24 12.54 -22.03
CA LYS A 62 -5.05 12.79 -22.84
C LYS A 62 -5.24 12.38 -24.30
N LEU A 63 -5.76 11.17 -24.53
CA LEU A 63 -5.95 10.63 -25.87
C LEU A 63 -7.05 11.38 -26.64
N SER A 64 -8.08 11.86 -25.95
CA SER A 64 -9.13 12.71 -26.54
C SER A 64 -8.60 13.99 -27.20
N ARG A 65 -7.41 14.45 -26.80
CA ARG A 65 -6.73 15.64 -27.35
C ARG A 65 -5.63 15.31 -28.35
N HIS A 66 -5.49 14.04 -28.75
CA HIS A 66 -4.43 13.63 -29.66
C HIS A 66 -4.64 14.24 -31.07
N PRO A 67 -3.59 14.76 -31.73
CA PRO A 67 -3.73 15.42 -33.03
C PRO A 67 -4.32 14.49 -34.10
N GLU A 68 -4.02 13.19 -34.09
CA GLU A 68 -4.61 12.23 -35.04
C GLU A 68 -6.12 12.03 -34.84
N LEU A 69 -6.65 12.26 -33.63
CA LEU A 69 -8.08 12.18 -33.36
C LEU A 69 -8.82 13.46 -33.76
N LEU A 70 -8.18 14.62 -33.55
CA LEU A 70 -8.72 15.94 -33.85
C LEU A 70 -8.63 16.32 -35.33
N ARG A 71 -7.53 16.00 -36.02
CA ARG A 71 -7.26 16.44 -37.40
C ARG A 71 -8.00 15.65 -38.48
N MET A 72 -8.69 14.57 -38.09
CA MET A 72 -9.38 13.73 -39.06
C MET A 72 -10.79 14.25 -39.33
N ASP A 73 -10.82 15.37 -40.06
CA ASP A 73 -11.98 15.82 -40.82
C ASP A 73 -12.23 14.87 -41.99
N ALA A 74 -13.50 14.75 -42.37
CA ALA A 74 -14.09 13.73 -43.25
C ALA A 74 -13.45 13.56 -44.66
N SER A 75 -12.45 14.36 -45.01
CA SER A 75 -11.78 14.42 -46.31
C SER A 75 -10.42 13.73 -46.37
N SER A 76 -9.88 13.20 -45.26
CA SER A 76 -8.52 12.62 -45.21
C SER A 76 -8.54 11.08 -45.22
N SER A 77 -8.50 10.53 -46.44
CA SER A 77 -8.72 9.13 -46.85
C SER A 77 -7.67 8.09 -46.42
N SER A 78 -6.87 8.34 -45.38
CA SER A 78 -5.92 7.32 -44.91
C SER A 78 -6.67 6.23 -44.11
N SER A 79 -6.86 5.06 -44.75
CA SER A 79 -7.60 3.91 -44.19
C SER A 79 -7.11 3.49 -42.79
N SER A 80 -5.80 3.58 -42.55
CA SER A 80 -5.18 3.21 -41.27
C SER A 80 -5.63 4.08 -40.09
N SER A 81 -5.67 5.40 -40.28
CA SER A 81 -6.06 6.36 -39.22
C SER A 81 -7.53 6.21 -38.85
N TYR A 82 -8.40 5.88 -39.82
CA TYR A 82 -9.82 5.61 -39.59
C TYR A 82 -10.05 4.38 -38.70
N ILE A 83 -9.30 3.31 -38.94
CA ILE A 83 -9.39 2.08 -38.14
C ILE A 83 -9.06 2.38 -36.67
N HIS A 84 -7.95 3.10 -36.40
CA HIS A 84 -7.54 3.43 -35.03
C HIS A 84 -8.51 4.37 -34.31
N LYS A 85 -9.13 5.33 -35.02
CA LYS A 85 -10.18 6.17 -34.43
C LYS A 85 -11.42 5.35 -34.06
N ARG A 86 -11.84 4.42 -34.92
CA ARG A 86 -12.99 3.55 -34.64
C ARG A 86 -12.71 2.63 -33.45
N GLU A 87 -11.50 2.07 -33.39
CA GLU A 87 -11.01 1.27 -32.26
C GLU A 87 -11.04 2.09 -30.96
N TYR A 88 -10.46 3.29 -30.94
CA TYR A 88 -10.51 4.20 -29.80
C TYR A 88 -11.94 4.50 -29.33
N LEU A 89 -12.85 4.84 -30.25
CA LEU A 89 -14.25 5.11 -29.92
C LEU A 89 -14.96 3.88 -29.35
N GLN A 90 -14.65 2.70 -29.88
CA GLN A 90 -15.18 1.43 -29.36
C GLN A 90 -14.66 1.15 -27.94
N LEU A 91 -13.37 1.36 -27.68
CA LEU A 91 -12.77 1.24 -26.34
C LEU A 91 -13.44 2.19 -25.35
N ILE A 92 -13.66 3.45 -25.73
CA ILE A 92 -14.36 4.41 -24.84
C ILE A 92 -15.79 3.98 -24.57
N LYS A 93 -16.51 3.48 -25.58
CA LYS A 93 -17.93 3.14 -25.42
C LYS A 93 -18.14 1.87 -24.60
N LEU A 94 -17.27 0.87 -24.75
CA LEU A 94 -17.45 -0.46 -24.14
C LEU A 94 -16.58 -0.65 -22.90
N GLU A 95 -15.29 -0.34 -22.98
CA GLU A 95 -14.32 -0.69 -21.93
C GLU A 95 -14.29 0.34 -20.80
N VAL A 96 -14.36 1.64 -21.10
CA VAL A 96 -14.28 2.68 -20.05
C VAL A 96 -15.39 2.53 -19.00
N PRO A 97 -16.69 2.31 -19.36
CA PRO A 97 -17.72 2.08 -18.35
C PRO A 97 -17.48 0.82 -17.50
N ALA A 98 -16.93 -0.24 -18.10
CA ALA A 98 -16.60 -1.47 -17.38
C ALA A 98 -15.44 -1.23 -16.39
N VAL A 99 -14.37 -0.56 -16.84
CA VAL A 99 -13.22 -0.23 -15.99
C VAL A 99 -13.59 0.75 -14.89
N CYS A 100 -14.47 1.73 -15.14
CA CYS A 100 -14.97 2.64 -14.10
C CYS A 100 -15.66 1.89 -12.96
N LYS A 101 -16.48 0.87 -13.26
CA LYS A 101 -17.10 0.01 -12.23
C LYS A 101 -16.06 -0.74 -11.40
N ILE A 102 -14.99 -1.22 -12.04
CA ILE A 102 -13.87 -1.87 -11.33
C ILE A 102 -13.16 -0.88 -10.42
N ILE A 103 -12.87 0.33 -10.90
CA ILE A 103 -12.23 1.40 -10.12
C ILE A 103 -13.08 1.77 -8.90
N GLU A 104 -14.40 1.89 -9.05
CA GLU A 104 -15.31 2.18 -7.95
C GLU A 104 -15.32 1.05 -6.89
N SER A 105 -15.34 -0.21 -7.33
CA SER A 105 -15.22 -1.36 -6.42
C SER A 105 -13.86 -1.38 -5.70
N LEU A 106 -12.76 -1.17 -6.41
CA LEU A 106 -11.43 -1.09 -5.79
C LEU A 106 -11.31 0.08 -4.81
N ARG A 107 -11.91 1.23 -5.14
CA ARG A 107 -11.93 2.40 -4.27
C ARG A 107 -12.62 2.10 -2.94
N THR A 108 -13.80 1.49 -2.98
CA THR A 108 -14.52 1.13 -1.74
C THR A 108 -13.74 0.13 -0.89
N GLN A 109 -13.06 -0.82 -1.52
CA GLN A 109 -12.18 -1.77 -0.81
C GLN A 109 -10.98 -1.08 -0.16
N ILE A 110 -10.28 -0.20 -0.90
CA ILE A 110 -9.12 0.54 -0.38
C ILE A 110 -9.54 1.49 0.75
N ASP A 111 -10.65 2.21 0.59
CA ASP A 111 -11.16 3.13 1.62
C ASP A 111 -11.59 2.36 2.88
N SER A 112 -12.19 1.16 2.73
CA SER A 112 -12.50 0.28 3.86
C SER A 112 -11.24 -0.20 4.59
N GLN A 113 -10.24 -0.69 3.87
CA GLN A 113 -8.95 -1.11 4.43
C GLN A 113 -8.24 0.06 5.12
N TYR A 114 -8.28 1.25 4.52
CA TYR A 114 -7.63 2.44 5.05
C TYR A 114 -8.31 2.92 6.33
N SER A 115 -9.65 2.93 6.36
CA SER A 115 -10.45 3.25 7.55
C SER A 115 -10.17 2.27 8.69
N LYS A 116 -10.16 0.95 8.41
CA LYS A 116 -9.79 -0.08 9.40
C LYS A 116 -8.40 0.17 9.99
N LEU A 117 -7.41 0.46 9.15
CA LEU A 117 -6.06 0.77 9.59
C LEU A 117 -6.02 2.03 10.47
N GLN A 118 -6.74 3.10 10.09
CA GLN A 118 -6.84 4.31 10.90
C GLN A 118 -7.48 4.05 12.26
N THR A 119 -8.58 3.30 12.32
CA THR A 119 -9.23 2.90 13.58
C THR A 119 -8.31 2.02 14.43
N SER A 120 -7.60 1.06 13.82
CA SER A 120 -6.63 0.20 14.52
C SER A 120 -5.46 1.00 15.09
N LEU A 121 -4.91 1.98 14.35
CA LEU A 121 -3.85 2.85 14.85
C LEU A 121 -4.35 3.76 15.98
N ALA A 122 -5.53 4.36 15.81
CA ALA A 122 -6.15 5.18 16.86
C ALA A 122 -6.40 4.38 18.14
N ASN A 123 -6.90 3.15 18.02
CA ASN A 123 -7.13 2.26 19.16
C ASN A 123 -5.84 1.83 19.88
N ASN A 124 -4.71 1.76 19.16
CA ASN A 124 -3.40 1.45 19.77
C ASN A 124 -2.78 2.67 20.47
N ILE A 125 -3.12 3.90 20.07
CA ILE A 125 -2.55 5.13 20.64
C ILE A 125 -3.43 5.71 21.77
N ALA A 126 -4.75 5.49 21.73
CA ALA A 126 -5.72 6.27 22.51
C ALA A 126 -6.49 5.49 23.60
N LYS A 127 -5.96 4.40 24.16
CA LYS A 127 -6.55 3.81 25.38
C LYS A 127 -5.75 4.20 26.63
N PRO A 128 -6.04 5.36 27.28
CA PRO A 128 -5.90 5.40 28.72
C PRO A 128 -6.91 4.39 29.27
N ASN A 129 -6.43 3.44 30.05
CA ASN A 129 -7.23 2.40 30.69
C ASN A 129 -8.19 3.06 31.70
N ILE A 130 -9.34 3.56 31.23
CA ILE A 130 -10.44 4.06 32.07
C ILE A 130 -11.49 2.94 32.15
N ASN A 131 -11.10 1.83 32.77
CA ASN A 131 -12.03 0.84 33.33
C ASN A 131 -11.73 0.73 34.83
N ALA A 132 -12.08 1.78 35.56
CA ALA A 132 -12.23 1.79 37.01
C ALA A 132 -13.65 2.30 37.30
N ASN A 133 -14.63 1.42 37.15
CA ASN A 133 -15.95 1.51 37.77
C ASN A 133 -16.53 0.09 37.89
N THR A 134 -15.74 -0.77 38.49
CA THR A 134 -16.22 -1.94 39.22
C THR A 134 -16.63 -1.45 40.61
N THR A 135 -17.88 -1.73 40.94
CA THR A 135 -18.48 -1.93 42.26
C THR A 135 -17.52 -1.98 43.46
N PRO A 136 -17.88 -1.39 44.62
CA PRO A 136 -16.99 -1.25 45.77
C PRO A 136 -16.78 -2.61 46.45
N VAL A 137 -15.76 -3.33 46.00
CA VAL A 137 -15.19 -4.48 46.69
C VAL A 137 -13.71 -4.14 46.85
N GLN A 138 -13.29 -4.01 48.11
CA GLN A 138 -11.94 -3.68 48.58
C GLN A 138 -10.82 -4.08 47.60
N VAL A 139 -10.27 -3.11 46.86
CA VAL A 139 -9.07 -3.31 46.03
C VAL A 139 -7.88 -2.72 46.77
N GLU A 140 -7.04 -3.63 47.24
CA GLU A 140 -5.68 -3.39 47.70
C GLU A 140 -4.93 -2.55 46.66
N GLN A 141 -4.61 -1.32 47.04
CA GLN A 141 -3.90 -0.36 46.19
C GLN A 141 -2.48 -0.88 45.93
N GLN A 142 -2.24 -1.51 44.78
CA GLN A 142 -0.87 -1.67 44.29
C GLN A 142 -0.33 -0.28 43.93
N PRO A 143 0.69 0.23 44.64
CA PRO A 143 1.27 1.53 44.34
C PRO A 143 1.98 1.47 42.99
N LEU A 144 1.76 2.47 42.13
CA LEU A 144 2.63 2.73 40.99
C LEU A 144 4.09 2.68 41.47
N PRO A 145 5.01 2.03 40.72
CA PRO A 145 6.41 2.04 41.10
C PRO A 145 6.91 3.48 41.08
N LYS A 146 7.06 4.08 42.27
CA LYS A 146 7.63 5.41 42.52
C LYS A 146 9.13 5.47 42.20
N LYS A 147 9.67 4.50 41.45
CA LYS A 147 11.06 4.55 41.02
C LYS A 147 11.15 5.48 39.83
N SER A 148 11.83 6.60 40.07
CA SER A 148 12.39 7.52 39.07
C SER A 148 12.69 6.77 37.77
N PHE A 149 12.20 7.30 36.66
CA PHE A 149 12.59 6.85 35.32
C PHE A 149 14.12 6.87 35.25
N ASP A 150 14.72 5.69 35.11
CA ASP A 150 16.15 5.54 34.94
C ASP A 150 16.47 5.71 33.46
N GLU A 151 16.84 6.94 33.10
CA GLU A 151 17.22 7.32 31.74
C GLU A 151 18.41 6.49 31.21
N TYR A 152 19.28 6.01 32.10
CA TYR A 152 20.40 5.16 31.71
C TYR A 152 19.94 3.76 31.29
N SER A 153 19.04 3.15 32.07
CA SER A 153 18.37 1.89 31.73
C SER A 153 17.58 1.98 30.42
N PHE A 154 16.88 3.09 30.21
CA PHE A 154 16.14 3.33 28.97
C PHE A 154 17.09 3.47 27.77
N ASN A 155 18.15 4.28 27.89
CA ASN A 155 19.13 4.45 26.82
C ASN A 155 19.87 3.13 26.53
N GLN A 156 20.14 2.31 27.55
CA GLN A 156 20.72 0.99 27.38
C GLN A 156 19.79 0.07 26.59
N SER A 157 18.49 0.05 26.89
CA SER A 157 17.51 -0.77 26.17
C SER A 157 17.32 -0.31 24.71
N ILE A 158 17.33 1.00 24.43
CA ILE A 158 17.35 1.54 23.06
C ILE A 158 18.62 1.12 22.32
N SER A 159 19.79 1.24 22.94
CA SER A 159 21.05 0.83 22.33
C SER A 159 21.08 -0.67 22.00
N PHE A 160 20.44 -1.50 22.83
CA PHE A 160 20.33 -2.93 22.60
C PHE A 160 19.41 -3.25 21.41
N PHE A 161 18.28 -2.55 21.30
CA PHE A 161 17.37 -2.67 20.15
C PHE A 161 18.06 -2.28 18.85
N GLN A 162 18.82 -1.18 18.86
CA GLN A 162 19.62 -0.76 17.71
C GLN A 162 20.69 -1.79 17.34
N LYS A 163 21.35 -2.40 18.34
CA LYS A 163 22.31 -3.48 18.10
C LYS A 163 21.65 -4.71 17.47
N ILE A 164 20.46 -5.11 17.89
CA ILE A 164 19.73 -6.23 17.29
C ILE A 164 19.29 -5.90 15.86
N SER A 165 18.69 -4.73 15.62
CA SER A 165 18.29 -4.30 14.28
C SER A 165 19.46 -4.22 13.31
N ASN A 166 20.64 -3.82 13.77
CA ASN A 166 21.84 -3.79 12.94
C ASN A 166 22.51 -5.17 12.79
N ALA A 167 22.44 -6.04 13.81
CA ALA A 167 23.03 -7.37 13.76
C ALA A 167 22.24 -8.33 12.85
N GLN A 168 20.91 -8.26 12.84
CA GLN A 168 20.10 -9.14 11.98
C GLN A 168 20.14 -8.78 10.49
N LEU A 169 20.66 -7.61 10.12
CA LEU A 169 20.87 -7.23 8.71
C LEU A 169 22.28 -7.57 8.18
N ASN A 170 23.23 -7.94 9.04
CA ASN A 170 24.63 -8.17 8.63
C ASN A 170 25.16 -9.60 8.82
N THR A 171 24.38 -10.56 9.34
CA THR A 171 24.82 -11.97 9.41
C THR A 171 24.60 -12.69 8.09
N GLY A 172 25.46 -12.38 7.13
CA GLY A 172 25.57 -13.03 5.83
C GLY A 172 27.02 -13.18 5.40
N ALA A 173 27.95 -13.46 6.33
CA ALA A 173 29.31 -13.89 6.00
C ALA A 173 30.05 -14.46 7.21
N SER A 174 30.62 -15.67 7.05
CA SER A 174 31.81 -16.20 7.73
C SER A 174 31.80 -16.24 9.28
N SER A 175 31.56 -17.40 9.88
CA SER A 175 32.59 -18.40 10.24
C SER A 175 33.27 -18.14 11.59
N GLN A 176 32.99 -19.09 12.48
CA GLN A 176 33.89 -19.61 13.53
C GLN A 176 34.14 -18.76 14.78
N SER A 177 34.02 -19.43 15.92
CA SER A 177 34.53 -19.08 17.25
C SER A 177 33.57 -18.32 18.18
N GLN A 178 32.83 -19.07 19.01
CA GLN A 178 32.92 -19.01 20.48
C GLN A 178 31.67 -19.64 21.10
N ALA A 179 31.85 -20.87 21.60
CA ALA A 179 30.83 -21.71 22.21
C ALA A 179 30.57 -21.40 23.70
N THR A 180 30.79 -20.17 24.18
CA THR A 180 30.65 -19.80 25.60
C THR A 180 29.64 -18.67 25.87
N ALA A 181 29.02 -18.08 24.85
CA ALA A 181 28.07 -16.96 25.01
C ALA A 181 26.59 -17.39 25.07
N ARG A 182 26.27 -18.68 24.96
CA ARG A 182 24.88 -19.15 24.81
C ARG A 182 24.09 -19.28 26.11
N ASP A 183 24.76 -19.38 27.26
CA ASP A 183 24.09 -19.64 28.55
C ASP A 183 23.68 -18.37 29.33
N GLU A 184 24.33 -17.23 29.09
CA GLU A 184 23.98 -15.97 29.78
C GLU A 184 22.68 -15.33 29.23
N ALA A 185 22.29 -15.67 28.00
CA ALA A 185 21.07 -15.13 27.38
C ALA A 185 19.76 -15.64 28.03
N TYR A 186 19.81 -16.71 28.83
CA TYR A 186 18.64 -17.27 29.50
C TYR A 186 18.38 -16.72 30.91
N ARG A 187 19.24 -15.82 31.42
CA ARG A 187 19.07 -15.21 32.75
C ARG A 187 18.33 -13.88 32.76
N LEU A 188 17.82 -13.43 31.62
CA LEU A 188 16.99 -12.23 31.55
C LEU A 188 15.60 -12.51 32.15
N ASN A 189 15.54 -12.21 33.44
CA ASN A 189 14.37 -12.13 34.30
C ASN A 189 13.39 -11.09 33.73
N TYR A 190 12.66 -11.46 32.68
CA TYR A 190 11.54 -10.67 32.17
C TYR A 190 10.29 -11.02 33.00
N PRO A 191 9.57 -10.02 33.52
CA PRO A 191 8.24 -10.25 34.08
C PRO A 191 7.31 -10.74 32.96
N GLU A 192 7.04 -12.04 33.01
CA GLU A 192 6.02 -12.85 32.34
C GLU A 192 5.27 -12.21 31.15
N LEU A 193 5.81 -12.43 29.94
CA LEU A 193 4.98 -12.43 28.73
C LEU A 193 4.22 -13.77 28.65
N PRO A 194 2.90 -13.77 28.42
CA PRO A 194 2.14 -14.99 28.20
C PRO A 194 2.73 -15.78 27.03
N ARG A 195 3.26 -16.97 27.30
CA ARG A 195 3.70 -17.90 26.27
C ARG A 195 2.46 -18.47 25.58
N LEU A 196 2.24 -18.10 24.32
CA LEU A 196 1.25 -18.76 23.45
C LEU A 196 1.73 -20.19 23.17
N THR A 197 1.23 -21.16 23.93
CA THR A 197 1.31 -22.57 23.57
C THR A 197 0.21 -22.86 22.55
N PHE A 198 0.60 -23.17 21.31
CA PHE A 198 -0.31 -23.79 20.36
C PHE A 198 -0.34 -25.29 20.65
N SER A 199 -1.52 -25.86 20.91
CA SER A 199 -1.72 -27.30 20.89
C SER A 199 -1.60 -27.79 19.45
N THR A 200 -0.81 -28.84 19.26
CA THR A 200 -0.67 -29.67 18.04
C THR A 200 -2.00 -30.03 17.39
#